data_AF-A0A0G1U9L1-F1
#
_entry.id   AF-A0A0G1U9L1-F1
#
_cell.length_a   1.000
_cell.length_b   1.000
_cell.length_c   1.000
_cell.angle_alpha   90.00
_cell.angle_beta   90.00
_cell.angle_gamma   90.00
#
_symmetry.space_group_name_H-M   'P 1'
#
loop_
_entity.id
_entity.type
_entity.pdbx_description
1 polymer ?
#
loop_
_entity_poly.entity_id
_entity_poly.type
_entity_poly.pdbx_seq_one_letter_code
_entity_poly.pdbx_strand_id
1 'polypeptide(L)' 'MLKDYFAGKSIAYTEKMVDTDDAAREEMMAVSGGFLGVPYTVITKDDGAKEGVIGFDKGKLDAILGLTG' A
#
# COMPACT_ATOMS: atom_id res chain seq x y z
N MET A 1 1.10 6.36 11.46
CA MET A 1 1.62 4.99 11.68
C MET A 1 2.22 4.39 10.41
N LEU A 2 1.45 4.11 9.34
CA LEU A 2 2.01 3.62 8.07
C LEU A 2 2.93 4.66 7.39
N LYS A 3 2.45 5.91 7.30
CA LYS A 3 3.22 7.03 6.72
C LYS A 3 4.53 7.26 7.47
N ASP A 4 4.47 7.29 8.81
CA ASP A 4 5.66 7.41 9.66
C ASP A 4 6.63 6.23 9.48
N TYR A 5 6.10 5.01 9.30
CA TYR A 5 6.92 3.83 9.03
C TYR A 5 7.65 3.97 7.70
N PHE A 6 6.97 4.40 6.63
CA PHE A 6 7.63 4.65 5.35
C PHE A 6 8.61 5.82 5.39
N ALA A 7 8.24 6.92 6.04
CA ALA A 7 9.12 8.07 6.23
C ALA A 7 10.39 7.70 7.00
N GLY A 8 10.26 6.94 8.10
CA GLY A 8 11.40 6.44 8.89
C GLY A 8 12.30 5.47 8.13
N LYS A 9 11.76 4.77 7.12
CA LYS A 9 12.50 3.86 6.23
C LYS A 9 12.97 4.56 4.94
N SER A 10 12.70 5.85 4.76
CA SER A 10 12.95 6.59 3.51
C SER A 10 12.36 5.90 2.27
N ILE A 11 11.20 5.26 2.43
CA ILE A 11 10.47 4.63 1.33
C ILE A 11 9.65 5.71 0.64
N ALA A 12 9.83 5.85 -0.68
CA ALA A 12 8.97 6.71 -1.49
C ALA A 12 7.57 6.09 -1.59
N TYR A 13 6.54 6.86 -1.25
CA TYR A 13 5.16 6.43 -1.36
C TYR A 13 4.32 7.55 -1.98
N THR A 14 3.26 7.16 -2.68
CA THR A 14 2.25 8.08 -3.19
C THR A 14 0.99 7.92 -2.37
N GLU A 15 0.56 9.00 -1.73
CA GLU A 15 -0.70 9.02 -1.02
C GLU A 15 -1.83 9.37 -1.98
N LYS A 16 -2.83 8.49 -2.04
CA LYS A 16 -4.06 8.70 -2.81
C LYS A 16 -5.24 8.76 -1.85
N MET A 17 -6.07 9.79 -1.96
CA MET A 17 -7.24 9.99 -1.10
C MET A 17 -8.49 9.43 -1.77
N VAL A 18 -8.84 8.18 -1.47
CA VAL A 18 -10.02 7.51 -2.06
C VAL A 18 -11.36 8.12 -1.64
N ASP A 19 -11.37 8.92 -0.57
CA ASP A 19 -12.55 9.67 -0.10
C ASP A 19 -12.89 10.88 -0.98
N THR A 20 -11.89 11.49 -1.63
CA THR A 20 -12.06 12.71 -2.43
C THR A 20 -11.69 12.55 -3.90
N ASP A 21 -10.91 11.51 -4.22
CA ASP A 21 -10.48 11.17 -5.57
C ASP A 21 -11.16 9.87 -6.01
N ASP A 22 -12.19 10.03 -6.86
CA ASP A 22 -12.93 8.92 -7.45
C ASP A 22 -12.02 7.97 -8.26
N ALA A 23 -11.00 8.50 -8.95
CA ALA A 23 -10.08 7.67 -9.73
C ALA A 23 -9.18 6.82 -8.82
N ALA A 24 -8.70 7.39 -7.71
CA ALA A 24 -8.00 6.64 -6.69
C ALA A 24 -8.88 5.53 -6.08
N ARG A 25 -10.17 5.83 -5.87
CA ARG A 25 -11.14 4.85 -5.37
C ARG A 25 -11.36 3.71 -6.35
N GLU A 26 -11.52 4.02 -7.64
CA GLU A 26 -11.67 2.99 -8.68
C GLU A 26 -10.41 2.12 -8.79
N GLU A 27 -9.22 2.72 -8.76
CA GLU A 27 -7.95 1.98 -8.76
C GLU A 27 -7.87 1.07 -7.54
N MET A 28 -8.22 1.57 -6.35
CA MET A 28 -8.27 0.78 -5.12
C MET A 28 -9.21 -0.41 -5.26
N MET A 29 -10.45 -0.22 -5.75
CA MET A 29 -11.39 -1.33 -5.97
C MET A 29 -10.83 -2.38 -6.93
N ALA A 30 -10.19 -1.94 -8.02
CA ALA A 30 -9.63 -2.83 -9.02
C ALA A 30 -8.48 -3.69 -8.46
N VAL A 31 -7.56 -3.09 -7.70
CA VAL A 31 -6.40 -3.80 -7.14
C VAL A 31 -6.75 -4.62 -5.89
N SER A 32 -7.76 -4.21 -5.13
CA SER A 32 -8.17 -4.86 -3.89
C SER A 32 -9.25 -5.93 -4.09
N GLY A 33 -9.78 -6.07 -5.31
CA GLY A 33 -10.84 -7.03 -5.64
C GLY A 33 -12.21 -6.62 -5.08
N GLY A 34 -12.49 -5.31 -5.00
CA GLY A 34 -13.74 -4.76 -4.46
C GLY A 34 -13.69 -4.40 -2.97
N PHE A 35 -12.51 -4.42 -2.35
CA PHE A 35 -12.33 -4.00 -0.97
C PHE A 35 -12.09 -2.48 -0.87
N LEU A 36 -12.98 -1.78 -0.16
CA LEU A 36 -12.95 -0.32 0.02
C LEU A 36 -12.53 0.10 1.44
N GLY A 37 -11.95 -0.80 2.23
CA GLY A 37 -11.50 -0.50 3.58
C GLY A 37 -10.15 0.20 3.60
N VAL A 38 -10.09 1.37 4.26
CA VAL A 38 -8.83 2.06 4.56
C VAL A 38 -8.32 1.68 5.96
N PRO A 39 -6.99 1.66 6.20
CA PRO A 39 -5.91 1.91 5.25
C PRO A 39 -5.65 0.71 4.33
N TYR A 40 -5.26 0.97 3.08
CA TYR A 40 -4.87 -0.06 2.11
C TYR A 40 -3.58 0.37 1.41
N THR A 41 -2.66 -0.56 1.22
CA THR A 41 -1.34 -0.29 0.65
C THR A 41 -1.10 -1.19 -0.55
N VAL A 42 -0.64 -0.62 -1.66
CA VAL A 42 -0.17 -1.38 -2.82
C VAL A 42 1.33 -1.20 -2.95
N ILE A 43 2.06 -2.30 -2.98
CA ILE A 43 3.50 -2.32 -3.23
C ILE A 43 3.71 -2.94 -4.60
N THR A 44 4.36 -2.20 -5.50
CA THR A 44 4.82 -2.74 -6.78
C THR A 44 6.28 -3.11 -6.63
N LYS A 45 6.61 -4.39 -6.83
CA LYS A 45 7.97 -4.92 -6.79
C LYS A 45 8.68 -4.69 -8.12
N ASP A 46 10.01 -4.83 -8.12
CA ASP A 46 10.85 -4.65 -9.31
C ASP A 46 10.54 -5.65 -10.44
N ASP A 47 10.00 -6.82 -10.11
CA ASP A 47 9.54 -7.83 -11.06
C ASP A 47 8.19 -7.48 -11.72
N GLY A 48 7.59 -6.34 -11.36
CA GLY A 48 6.28 -5.90 -11.82
C GLY A 48 5.11 -6.51 -11.06
N ALA A 49 5.36 -7.38 -10.06
CA ALA A 49 4.31 -7.93 -9.22
C ALA A 49 3.75 -6.84 -8.29
N LYS A 50 2.42 -6.79 -8.17
CA LYS A 50 1.72 -5.89 -7.27
C LYS A 50 1.19 -6.68 -6.09
N GLU A 51 1.58 -6.27 -4.89
CA GLU A 51 1.12 -6.86 -3.64
C GLU A 51 0.28 -5.86 -2.85
N GLY A 52 -0.96 -6.26 -2.58
CA GLY A 52 -1.91 -5.49 -1.80
C GLY A 52 -1.90 -5.90 -0.33
N VAL A 53 -1.73 -4.94 0.56
CA VAL A 53 -1.85 -5.12 2.01
C VAL A 53 -3.08 -4.37 2.49
N ILE A 54 -4.05 -5.15 2.98
CA ILE A 54 -5.24 -4.62 3.66
C ILE A 54 -4.86 -4.25 5.09
N GLY A 55 -5.16 -3.03 5.50
CA GLY A 55 -4.83 -2.50 6.80
C GLY A 55 -3.36 -2.07 6.93
N PHE A 56 -2.84 -2.15 8.15
CA PHE A 56 -1.43 -1.92 8.45
C PHE A 56 -0.83 -3.20 9.04
N ASP A 57 -0.13 -3.96 8.20
CA ASP A 57 0.58 -5.16 8.62
C ASP A 57 2.08 -4.97 8.41
N LYS A 58 2.77 -4.59 9.49
CA LYS A 58 4.21 -4.35 9.46
C LYS A 58 4.99 -5.60 9.01
N GLY A 59 4.60 -6.79 9.47
CA GLY A 59 5.31 -8.03 9.12
C GLY A 59 5.21 -8.36 7.63
N LYS A 60 4.01 -8.21 7.05
CA LYS A 60 3.84 -8.32 5.60
C LYS A 60 4.60 -7.25 4.84
N LEU A 61 4.52 -5.99 5.28
CA LEU A 61 5.24 -4.89 4.62
C LEU A 61 6.74 -5.14 4.63
N ASP A 62 7.32 -5.50 5.79
CA ASP A 62 8.75 -5.82 5.90
C ASP A 62 9.13 -7.00 4.98
N ALA A 63 8.30 -8.05 4.90
CA ALA A 63 8.57 -9.19 4.01
C ALA A 63 8.46 -8.84 2.52
N ILE A 64 7.45 -8.08 2.12
CA ILE A 64 7.22 -7.67 0.73
C ILE A 64 8.31 -6.71 0.25
N LEU A 65 8.74 -5.80 1.14
CA LEU A 65 9.80 -4.81 0.87
C LEU A 65 11.21 -5.38 1.04
N GLY A 66 11.36 -6.64 1.47
CA GLY A 66 12.66 -7.27 1.70
C GLY A 66 13.45 -6.65 2.87
N LEU A 67 12.76 -6.08 3.86
CA LEU A 67 13.35 -5.47 5.06
C LEU A 67 13.61 -6.47 6.20
N THR A 68 13.17 -7.72 6.05
CA THR A 68 13.59 -8.84 6.91
C THR A 68 15.01 -9.27 6.56
N GLY A 69 15.98 -8.79 7.34
CA GLY A 69 17.37 -9.25 7.37
C GLY A 69 17.74 -9.77 8.75
#